data_AF-A0A7C4MQ03-F1
#
_entry.id   AF-A0A7C4MQ03-F1
#
_cell.length_a   1.000
_cell.length_b   1.000
_cell.length_c   1.000
_cell.angle_alpha   90.00
_cell.angle_beta   90.00
_cell.angle_gamma   90.00
#
_symmetry.space_group_name_H-M   'P 1'
#
loop_
_entity.id
_entity.type
_entity.pdbx_description
1 polymer ?
#
loop_
_entity_poly.entity_id
_entity_poly.type
_entity_poly.pdbx_seq_one_letter_code
_entity_poly.pdbx_strand_id
1 'polypeptide(L)'
;MKRICVIDGQGGGIGSTIIKKLKEAYDETVEIIALGTNAIATTQMLKARANRGATGENAIVQTVAKADVVIGPLGIVLAHAMMGEVTPRIAEAVACCSAPKLLLPLTQEPVEIIGLTPNPLPRLIEEMIQGPLARLMNRTSI
;
A
#
# COMPACT_ATOMS: atom_id res chain seq x y z
N MET A 1 -18.25 1.94 -3.48
CA MET A 1 -17.14 2.41 -2.62
C MET A 1 -15.85 1.81 -3.17
N LYS A 2 -14.81 2.61 -3.40
CA LYS A 2 -13.53 2.08 -3.90
C LYS A 2 -12.77 1.40 -2.77
N ARG A 3 -12.14 0.26 -3.07
CA ARG A 3 -11.29 -0.51 -2.16
C ARG A 3 -9.83 -0.16 -2.36
N ILE A 4 -9.23 0.45 -1.34
CA ILE A 4 -7.81 0.77 -1.28
C ILE A 4 -7.12 -0.26 -0.39
N CYS A 5 -6.25 -1.07 -0.98
CA CYS A 5 -5.38 -1.94 -0.21
C CYS A 5 -4.10 -1.19 0.15
N VAL A 6 -3.78 -1.10 1.44
CA VAL A 6 -2.49 -0.59 1.91
C VAL A 6 -1.66 -1.77 2.40
N ILE A 7 -0.53 -1.99 1.74
CA ILE A 7 0.40 -3.09 2.07
C ILE A 7 1.60 -2.50 2.78
N ASP A 8 1.97 -3.10 3.92
CA ASP A 8 3.19 -2.76 4.64
C ASP A 8 3.77 -3.98 5.36
N GLY A 9 5.06 -3.92 5.68
CA GLY A 9 5.74 -4.92 6.50
C GLY A 9 6.44 -4.27 7.67
N GLN A 10 7.54 -4.87 8.16
CA GLN A 10 8.50 -4.29 9.09
C GLN A 10 7.94 -3.18 10.01
N GLY A 11 7.20 -3.59 11.05
CA GLY A 11 6.65 -2.67 12.06
C GLY A 11 5.41 -1.84 11.66
N GLY A 12 5.02 -1.77 10.38
CA GLY A 12 3.76 -1.17 9.91
C GLY A 12 3.70 0.37 9.94
N GLY A 13 4.84 1.05 10.12
CA GLY A 13 4.88 2.49 10.33
C GLY A 13 4.48 3.32 9.10
N ILE A 14 4.92 2.89 7.92
CA ILE A 14 4.64 3.59 6.65
C ILE A 14 3.16 3.44 6.31
N GLY A 15 2.65 2.21 6.34
CA GLY A 15 1.24 1.88 6.10
C GLY A 15 0.32 2.60 7.06
N SER A 16 0.65 2.65 8.35
CA SER A 16 -0.14 3.40 9.34
C SER A 16 -0.20 4.90 9.04
N THR A 17 0.88 5.47 8.52
CA THR A 17 0.94 6.89 8.16
C THR A 17 0.09 7.17 6.91
N ILE A 18 0.19 6.30 5.90
CA ILE A 18 -0.66 6.36 4.69
C ILE A 18 -2.14 6.30 5.09
N ILE A 19 -2.53 5.34 5.93
CA ILE A 19 -3.93 5.12 6.32
C ILE A 19 -4.52 6.32 7.05
N LYS A 20 -3.77 6.92 7.99
CA LYS A 20 -4.21 8.16 8.66
C LYS A 20 -4.51 9.27 7.66
N LYS A 21 -3.61 9.48 6.70
CA LYS A 21 -3.77 10.52 5.67
C LYS A 21 -4.91 10.22 4.70
N LEU A 22 -5.11 8.96 4.34
CA LEU A 22 -6.27 8.53 3.55
C LEU A 22 -7.58 8.79 4.31
N LYS A 23 -7.65 8.49 5.61
CA LYS A 23 -8.82 8.78 6.44
C LYS A 23 -9.08 10.28 6.57
N GLU A 24 -8.04 11.10 6.74
CA GLU A 24 -8.18 12.56 6.73
C GLU A 24 -8.74 13.09 5.39
N ALA A 25 -8.34 12.52 4.26
CA ALA A 25 -8.69 13.01 2.93
C ALA A 25 -10.02 12.48 2.39
N TYR A 26 -10.38 11.23 2.71
CA TYR A 26 -11.51 10.52 2.10
C TYR A 26 -12.51 9.97 3.12
N ASP A 27 -12.19 10.00 4.41
CA ASP A 27 -13.07 9.55 5.50
C ASP A 27 -13.73 8.18 5.24
N GLU A 28 -15.07 8.13 5.18
CA GLU A 28 -15.85 6.91 4.92
C GLU A 28 -16.25 6.73 3.44
N THR A 29 -15.70 7.53 2.52
CA THR A 29 -16.00 7.40 1.08
C THR A 29 -15.24 6.25 0.40
N VAL A 30 -14.26 5.66 1.10
CA VAL A 30 -13.41 4.56 0.63
C VAL A 30 -13.32 3.45 1.69
N GLU A 31 -13.14 2.21 1.22
CA GLU A 31 -12.82 1.09 2.09
C GLU A 31 -11.30 0.89 2.11
N ILE A 32 -10.68 1.06 3.27
CA ILE A 32 -9.25 0.85 3.46
C ILE A 32 -9.01 -0.54 4.04
N ILE A 33 -8.29 -1.38 3.30
CA ILE A 33 -7.91 -2.72 3.73
C ILE A 33 -6.41 -2.73 4.03
N ALA A 34 -6.07 -2.90 5.31
CA ALA A 34 -4.70 -3.07 5.78
C ALA A 34 -4.23 -4.51 5.50
N LEU A 35 -3.15 -4.65 4.75
CA LEU A 35 -2.57 -5.92 4.36
C LEU A 35 -1.14 -5.99 4.87
N GLY A 36 -0.94 -6.52 6.07
CA GLY A 36 0.40 -6.67 6.62
C GLY A 36 1.07 -7.94 6.11
N THR A 37 2.34 -7.84 5.73
CA THR A 37 3.18 -9.03 5.48
C THR A 37 3.45 -9.81 6.78
N ASN A 38 3.34 -9.14 7.94
CA ASN A 38 3.36 -9.72 9.27
C ASN A 38 2.24 -9.15 10.17
N ALA A 39 1.99 -9.81 11.31
CA ALA A 39 0.86 -9.48 12.19
C ALA A 39 1.00 -8.12 12.90
N ILE A 40 2.25 -7.68 13.16
CA ILE A 40 2.53 -6.39 13.79
C ILE A 40 2.14 -5.27 12.84
N ALA A 41 2.54 -5.37 11.56
CA ALA A 41 2.21 -4.38 10.55
C ALA A 41 0.69 -4.22 10.39
N THR A 42 -0.05 -5.34 10.28
CA THR A 42 -1.52 -5.33 10.23
C THR A 42 -2.13 -4.67 11.45
N THR A 43 -1.65 -5.02 12.65
CA THR A 43 -2.16 -4.44 13.90
C THR A 43 -1.95 -2.93 13.96
N GLN A 44 -0.79 -2.42 13.55
CA GLN A 44 -0.51 -0.98 13.55
C GLN A 44 -1.40 -0.24 12.54
N MET A 45 -1.56 -0.80 11.35
CA MET A 45 -2.44 -0.24 10.33
C MET A 45 -3.92 -0.24 10.75
N LEU A 46 -4.38 -1.26 11.47
CA LEU A 46 -5.73 -1.28 12.07
C LEU A 46 -5.88 -0.19 13.13
N LYS A 47 -4.89 0.01 14.01
CA LYS A 47 -4.87 1.12 14.99
C LYS A 47 -4.89 2.49 14.30
N ALA A 48 -4.37 2.59 13.08
CA ALA A 48 -4.46 3.77 12.24
C ALA A 48 -5.84 3.99 11.60
N ARG A 49 -6.85 3.17 11.95
CA ARG A 49 -8.25 3.21 11.49
C ARG A 49 -8.48 2.66 10.08
N ALA A 50 -7.71 1.66 9.66
CA ALA A 50 -8.12 0.85 8.52
C ALA A 50 -9.49 0.18 8.79
N ASN A 51 -10.33 0.05 7.77
CA ASN A 51 -11.65 -0.57 7.93
C ASN A 51 -11.53 -2.07 8.20
N ARG A 52 -10.58 -2.74 7.54
CA ARG A 52 -10.33 -4.18 7.67
C ARG A 52 -8.83 -4.45 7.66
N GLY A 53 -8.43 -5.60 8.21
CA GLY A 53 -7.03 -6.01 8.27
C GLY A 53 -6.86 -7.50 8.01
N ALA A 54 -5.84 -7.87 7.26
CA ALA A 54 -5.45 -9.27 7.07
C ALA A 54 -3.92 -9.40 6.98
N THR A 55 -3.40 -10.57 7.34
CA THR A 55 -1.95 -10.82 7.44
C THR A 55 -1.53 -12.02 6.60
N GLY A 56 -0.36 -11.91 5.96
CA GLY A 56 0.36 -13.03 5.37
C GLY A 56 0.06 -13.28 3.88
N GLU A 57 0.84 -14.16 3.27
CA GLU A 57 0.90 -14.38 1.82
C GLU A 57 -0.48 -14.55 1.18
N ASN A 58 -1.24 -15.57 1.59
CA ASN A 58 -2.50 -15.87 0.92
C ASN A 58 -3.55 -14.77 1.12
N ALA A 59 -3.56 -14.11 2.27
CA ALA A 59 -4.45 -12.99 2.52
C ALA A 59 -4.16 -11.84 1.56
N ILE A 60 -2.87 -11.51 1.36
CA ILE A 60 -2.45 -10.47 0.42
C ILE A 60 -2.84 -10.87 -1.01
N VAL A 61 -2.42 -12.05 -1.46
CA VAL A 61 -2.66 -12.56 -2.83
C VAL A 61 -4.15 -12.52 -3.20
N GLN A 62 -5.03 -12.98 -2.30
CA GLN A 62 -6.47 -13.03 -2.56
C GLN A 62 -7.14 -11.65 -2.50
N THR A 63 -6.62 -10.73 -1.70
CA THR A 63 -7.26 -9.43 -1.48
C THR A 63 -6.86 -8.42 -2.55
N VAL A 64 -5.60 -8.40 -2.97
CA VAL A 64 -5.12 -7.45 -4.00
C VAL A 64 -5.79 -7.66 -5.36
N ALA A 65 -6.26 -8.88 -5.65
CA ALA A 65 -7.03 -9.19 -6.85
C ALA A 65 -8.40 -8.48 -6.92
N LYS A 66 -8.89 -7.97 -5.79
CA LYS A 66 -10.20 -7.29 -5.67
C LYS A 66 -10.05 -5.80 -5.31
N ALA A 67 -8.83 -5.29 -5.33
CA ALA A 67 -8.53 -3.90 -5.01
C ALA A 67 -8.83 -2.99 -6.21
N ASP A 68 -9.26 -1.76 -5.94
CA ASP A 68 -9.32 -0.70 -6.95
C ASP A 68 -8.00 0.08 -7.01
N VAL A 69 -7.25 0.13 -5.90
CA VAL A 69 -5.91 0.73 -5.80
C VAL A 69 -5.09 -0.06 -4.78
N VAL A 70 -3.79 -0.26 -5.06
CA VAL A 70 -2.82 -0.80 -4.10
C VAL A 70 -1.80 0.28 -3.76
N ILE A 71 -1.51 0.48 -2.48
CA ILE A 71 -0.58 1.51 -1.98
C ILE A 71 0.41 0.87 -1.00
N GLY A 72 1.68 1.25 -1.07
CA GLY A 72 2.69 0.82 -0.09
C GLY A 72 4.11 1.23 -0.49
N PRO A 73 5.13 0.82 0.28
CA PRO A 73 6.53 1.01 -0.11
C PRO A 73 6.89 0.17 -1.33
N LEU A 74 7.95 0.54 -2.07
CA LEU A 74 8.43 -0.17 -3.25
C LEU A 74 8.67 -1.67 -2.97
N GLY A 75 9.12 -2.01 -1.76
CA GLY A 75 9.41 -3.39 -1.37
C GLY A 75 8.25 -4.38 -1.59
N ILE A 76 6.98 -3.94 -1.64
CA ILE A 76 5.83 -4.85 -1.80
C ILE A 76 5.79 -5.55 -3.16
N VAL A 77 6.55 -5.08 -4.16
CA VAL A 77 6.69 -5.72 -5.48
C VAL A 77 8.06 -6.38 -5.68
N LEU A 78 8.93 -6.37 -4.67
CA LEU A 78 10.25 -6.96 -4.72
C LEU A 78 10.21 -8.31 -4.00
N ALA A 79 10.42 -9.39 -4.74
CA ALA A 79 10.48 -10.72 -4.16
C ALA A 79 11.60 -10.80 -3.10
N HIS A 80 11.29 -11.40 -1.95
CA HIS A 80 12.16 -11.54 -0.78
C HIS A 80 12.53 -10.22 -0.06
N ALA A 81 11.85 -9.12 -0.37
CA ALA A 81 11.99 -7.88 0.39
C ALA A 81 11.55 -8.04 1.86
N MET A 82 11.92 -7.06 2.68
CA MET A 82 11.54 -6.97 4.09
C MET A 82 12.01 -8.20 4.88
N MET A 83 13.25 -8.64 4.63
CA MET A 83 13.83 -9.86 5.22
C MET A 83 13.05 -11.14 4.88
N GLY A 84 12.42 -11.18 3.70
CA GLY A 84 11.65 -12.35 3.23
C GLY A 84 10.17 -12.34 3.61
N GLU A 85 9.67 -11.29 4.28
CA GLU A 85 8.25 -11.12 4.53
C GLU A 85 7.44 -10.99 3.24
N VAL A 86 8.01 -10.34 2.22
CA VAL A 86 7.43 -10.30 0.86
C VAL A 86 7.90 -11.54 0.11
N THR A 87 7.01 -12.52 -0.01
CA THR A 87 7.30 -13.74 -0.78
C THR A 87 7.21 -13.46 -2.29
N PRO A 88 7.81 -14.30 -3.15
CA PRO A 88 7.63 -14.20 -4.60
C PRO A 88 6.16 -14.17 -5.02
N ARG A 89 5.29 -14.93 -4.33
CA ARG A 89 3.85 -14.96 -4.62
C ARG A 89 3.15 -13.67 -4.25
N ILE A 90 3.55 -13.01 -3.16
CA ILE A 90 3.07 -11.66 -2.84
C ILE A 90 3.49 -10.70 -3.95
N ALA A 91 4.78 -10.65 -4.27
CA ALA A 91 5.32 -9.71 -5.26
C ALA A 91 4.65 -9.89 -6.63
N GLU A 92 4.50 -11.13 -7.10
CA GLU A 92 3.79 -11.47 -8.33
C GLU A 92 2.32 -11.03 -8.29
N ALA A 93 1.58 -11.37 -7.22
CA ALA A 93 0.18 -11.01 -7.12
C ALA A 93 -0.05 -9.49 -7.10
N VAL A 94 0.83 -8.74 -6.42
CA VAL A 94 0.76 -7.26 -6.41
C VAL A 94 1.13 -6.70 -7.78
N ALA A 95 2.21 -7.18 -8.41
CA ALA A 95 2.65 -6.68 -9.71
C ALA A 95 1.60 -6.95 -10.80
N CYS A 96 1.04 -8.17 -10.85
CA CYS A 96 0.14 -8.63 -11.89
C CYS A 96 -1.32 -8.23 -11.70
N CYS A 97 -1.76 -7.75 -10.52
CA CYS A 97 -3.15 -7.34 -10.34
C CYS A 97 -3.51 -6.15 -11.25
N SER A 98 -4.79 -6.07 -11.66
CA SER A 98 -5.30 -4.99 -12.52
C SER A 98 -5.33 -3.63 -11.83
N ALA A 99 -5.32 -3.61 -10.49
CA ALA A 99 -5.30 -2.39 -9.72
C ALA A 99 -4.01 -1.58 -10.00
N PRO A 100 -4.09 -0.26 -10.21
CA PRO A 100 -2.92 0.60 -10.20
C PRO A 100 -2.22 0.55 -8.84
N LYS A 101 -0.89 0.50 -8.88
CA LYS A 101 -0.02 0.55 -7.70
C LYS A 101 0.51 1.97 -7.53
N LEU A 102 0.31 2.55 -6.35
CA LEU A 102 0.95 3.80 -5.93
C LEU A 102 2.07 3.45 -4.94
N LEU A 103 3.29 3.38 -5.46
CA LEU A 103 4.45 2.93 -4.69
C LEU A 103 5.24 4.13 -4.18
N LEU A 104 5.47 4.17 -2.87
CA LEU A 104 6.42 5.11 -2.29
C LEU A 104 7.83 4.57 -2.56
N PRO A 105 8.78 5.42 -3.01
CA PRO A 105 10.16 5.03 -3.32
C PRO A 105 10.98 4.79 -2.05
N LEU A 106 10.46 3.95 -1.15
CA LEU A 106 11.04 3.55 0.11
C LEU A 106 11.30 2.05 0.07
N THR A 107 12.56 1.67 0.22
CA THR A 107 13.03 0.28 0.18
C THR A 107 14.31 0.16 0.99
N GLN A 108 14.53 -1.00 1.61
CA GLN A 108 15.81 -1.35 2.25
C GLN A 108 16.62 -2.32 1.38
N GLU A 109 16.03 -2.76 0.28
CA GLU A 109 16.62 -3.66 -0.70
C GLU A 109 17.59 -2.88 -1.60
N PRO A 110 18.57 -3.55 -2.24
CA PRO A 110 19.58 -2.89 -3.09
C PRO A 110 18.98 -2.48 -4.44
N VAL A 111 18.07 -1.51 -4.42
CA VAL A 111 17.36 -0.97 -5.58
C VAL A 111 17.49 0.55 -5.58
N GLU A 112 18.00 1.09 -6.69
CA GLU A 112 18.10 2.52 -6.94
C GLU A 112 17.06 2.93 -7.99
N ILE A 113 16.31 4.01 -7.73
CA ILE A 113 15.36 4.56 -8.71
C ILE A 113 16.01 5.76 -9.39
N ILE A 114 16.42 5.58 -10.66
CA ILE A 114 17.02 6.65 -11.45
C ILE A 114 15.98 7.72 -11.80
N GLY A 115 16.36 8.99 -11.61
CA GLY A 115 15.51 10.15 -11.91
C GLY A 115 14.55 10.55 -10.79
N LEU A 116 14.68 9.96 -9.59
CA LEU A 116 13.90 10.34 -8.43
C LEU A 116 14.56 11.49 -7.66
N THR A 117 13.77 12.50 -7.30
CA THR A 117 14.21 13.52 -6.33
C THR A 117 13.84 13.05 -4.92
N PRO A 118 14.80 12.93 -3.99
CA PRO A 118 14.50 12.55 -2.62
C PRO A 118 13.52 13.54 -1.97
N ASN A 119 12.43 13.03 -1.42
CA ASN A 119 11.44 13.81 -0.69
C ASN A 119 11.11 13.15 0.64
N PRO A 120 10.84 13.94 1.70
CA PRO A 120 10.45 13.38 2.99
C PRO A 120 9.09 12.68 2.89
N LEU A 121 8.90 11.60 3.66
CA LEU A 121 7.72 10.75 3.63
C LEU A 121 6.37 11.52 3.68
N PRO A 122 6.17 12.53 4.54
CA PRO A 122 4.92 13.29 4.56
C PRO A 122 4.59 13.93 3.22
N ARG A 123 5.59 14.51 2.54
CA ARG A 123 5.42 15.14 1.23
C ARG A 123 5.07 14.12 0.15
N LEU A 124 5.72 12.95 0.15
CA LEU A 124 5.40 11.87 -0.79
C LEU A 124 3.95 11.39 -0.65
N ILE A 125 3.44 11.29 0.59
CA ILE A 125 2.05 10.89 0.85
C ILE A 125 1.08 11.97 0.38
N GLU A 126 1.38 13.25 0.63
CA GLU A 126 0.59 14.38 0.13
C GLU A 126 0.50 14.38 -1.40
N GLU A 127 1.65 14.27 -2.08
CA GLU A 127 1.73 14.21 -3.54
C GLU A 127 0.94 13.02 -4.10
N MET A 128 1.02 11.86 -3.47
CA MET A 128 0.26 10.66 -3.85
C MET A 128 -1.26 10.86 -3.73
N ILE A 129 -1.72 11.47 -2.63
CA ILE A 129 -3.15 11.70 -2.36
C ILE A 129 -3.72 12.74 -3.33
N GLN A 130 -3.07 13.91 -3.42
CA GLN A 130 -3.57 15.04 -4.20
C GLN A 130 -3.41 14.84 -5.71
N GLY A 131 -2.46 14.01 -6.13
CA GLY A 131 -2.17 13.76 -7.53
C GLY A 131 -2.81 12.46 -8.05
N PRO A 132 -2.05 11.35 -8.11
CA PRO A 132 -2.50 10.14 -8.76
C PRO A 132 -3.73 9.52 -8.12
N LEU A 133 -3.85 9.52 -6.78
CA LEU A 133 -5.01 8.92 -6.12
C LEU A 133 -6.30 9.71 -6.43
N ALA A 134 -6.28 11.04 -6.33
CA ALA A 134 -7.42 11.88 -6.71
C ALA A 134 -7.88 11.61 -8.16
N ARG A 135 -6.95 11.49 -9.11
CA ARG A 135 -7.29 11.13 -10.50
C ARG A 135 -7.92 9.75 -10.61
N LEU A 136 -7.40 8.77 -9.86
CA LEU A 136 -7.96 7.42 -9.85
C LEU A 136 -9.36 7.39 -9.24
N MET A 137 -9.62 8.17 -8.18
CA MET A 137 -10.94 8.27 -7.56
C MET A 137 -12.01 8.81 -8.51
N ASN A 138 -11.65 9.75 -9.39
CA ASN A 138 -12.57 10.39 -10.35
C ASN A 138 -12.83 9.59 -11.63
N ARG A 139 -12.06 8.53 -11.90
CA ARG A 139 -12.37 7.62 -13.01
C ARG A 139 -13.55 6.73 -12.60
N THR A 140 -14.72 7.01 -13.17
CA THR A 140 -15.87 6.09 -13.14
C THR A 140 -15.55 4.88 -14.02
N SER A 141 -15.73 3.68 -13.49
CA SER A 141 -15.69 2.45 -14.29
C SER A 141 -16.78 2.56 -15.36
N ILE A 142 -16.37 2.65 -16.62
CA ILE A 142 -17.26 2.54 -17.80
C ILE A 142 -17.59 1.06 -17.98
#